data_AF-A0A2K0WRY8-F1
#
_entry.id   AF-A0A2K0WRY8-F1
#
_cell.length_a   1.000
_cell.length_b   1.000
_cell.length_c   1.000
_cell.angle_alpha   90.00
_cell.angle_beta   90.00
_cell.angle_gamma   90.00
#
_symmetry.space_group_name_H-M   'P 1'
#
loop_
_entity.id
_entity.type
_entity.pdbx_description
1 polymer ?
#
loop_
_entity_poly.entity_id
_entity_poly.type
_entity_poly.pdbx_seq_one_letter_code
_entity_poly.pdbx_strand_id
1 'polypeptide(L)'
;MKSYWKGWAVEDNFNGITILYEGLDAKFDICAVHGQGGNAMDTWTADNGQMWLRDLLPEHEKFKNSRIMTFGYDSDVTDRSTVMELENWAETLLRSLNEVRTGGEEKTRPLLLVSHSLGGLVVRKVYFARNNEYSVTHADF
;
A
#
# COMPACT_ATOMS: atom_id res chain seq x y z
N MET A 1 -12.76 13.40 11.43
CA MET A 1 -14.18 13.83 11.61
C MET A 1 -14.76 12.97 12.74
N LYS A 2 -15.42 13.52 13.76
CA LYS A 2 -15.79 12.74 14.97
C LYS A 2 -16.89 11.71 14.67
N SER A 3 -16.58 10.44 14.82
CA SER A 3 -17.48 9.29 14.71
C SER A 3 -18.43 9.19 15.93
N TYR A 4 -19.72 9.00 15.68
CA TYR A 4 -20.82 9.00 16.66
C TYR A 4 -21.17 7.60 17.21
N TRP A 5 -20.18 6.74 17.45
CA TRP A 5 -20.41 5.44 18.09
C TRP A 5 -19.90 5.50 19.55
N LYS A 6 -20.83 5.59 20.50
CA LYS A 6 -20.50 5.62 21.94
C LYS A 6 -19.78 4.33 22.34
N GLY A 7 -18.49 4.44 22.62
CA GLY A 7 -17.67 3.39 23.23
C GLY A 7 -16.69 2.65 22.31
N TRP A 8 -16.72 2.93 21.00
CA TRP A 8 -15.81 2.32 20.03
C TRP A 8 -15.13 3.43 19.22
N ALA A 9 -13.81 3.53 19.32
CA ALA A 9 -13.03 4.25 18.33
C ALA A 9 -12.94 3.34 17.10
N VAL A 10 -13.69 3.67 16.05
CA VAL A 10 -13.46 3.04 14.74
C VAL A 10 -12.19 3.69 14.21
N GLU A 11 -11.12 2.91 14.06
CA GLU A 11 -9.87 3.40 13.48
C GLU A 11 -10.13 3.84 12.04
N ASP A 12 -10.00 5.14 11.79
CA ASP A 12 -10.10 5.79 10.49
C ASP A 12 -8.73 5.92 9.79
N ASN A 13 -7.70 5.31 10.36
CA ASN A 13 -6.30 5.49 9.94
C ASN A 13 -5.92 4.57 8.77
N PHE A 14 -6.66 3.47 8.56
CA PHE A 14 -6.44 2.48 7.49
C PHE A 14 -4.99 1.97 7.40
N ASN A 15 -4.36 1.69 8.54
CA ASN A 15 -2.97 1.21 8.60
C ASN A 15 -2.83 -0.21 8.04
N GLY A 16 -1.73 -0.46 7.33
CA GLY A 16 -1.49 -1.73 6.63
C GLY A 16 -2.12 -1.76 5.23
N ILE A 17 -2.22 -2.96 4.65
CA ILE A 17 -2.79 -3.14 3.31
C ILE A 17 -4.31 -3.25 3.37
N THR A 18 -4.98 -2.46 2.55
CA THR A 18 -6.40 -2.61 2.22
C THR A 18 -6.55 -2.99 0.76
N ILE A 19 -7.24 -4.11 0.48
CA ILE A 19 -7.62 -4.50 -0.88
C ILE A 19 -8.84 -3.66 -1.29
N LEU A 20 -8.69 -2.88 -2.36
CA LEU A 20 -9.75 -2.02 -2.92
C LEU A 20 -10.53 -2.74 -4.01
N TYR A 21 -9.87 -3.62 -4.75
CA TYR A 21 -10.44 -4.39 -5.85
C TYR A 21 -9.64 -5.68 -6.04
N GLU A 22 -10.35 -6.77 -6.34
CA GLU A 22 -9.75 -8.05 -6.70
C GLU A 22 -10.47 -8.64 -7.90
N GLY A 23 -9.79 -8.63 -9.06
CA GLY A 23 -10.27 -9.29 -10.26
C GLY A 23 -10.25 -10.82 -10.09
N LEU A 24 -11.24 -11.50 -10.69
CA LEU A 24 -11.43 -12.95 -10.59
C LEU A 24 -10.19 -13.77 -10.98
N ASP A 25 -9.40 -13.26 -11.92
CA ASP A 25 -8.18 -13.87 -12.42
C ASP A 25 -7.04 -12.84 -12.45
N ALA A 26 -6.75 -12.25 -11.27
CA ALA A 26 -5.72 -11.23 -11.13
C ALA A 26 -4.36 -11.72 -11.65
N LYS A 27 -3.79 -11.00 -12.62
CA LYS A 27 -2.50 -11.33 -13.26
C LYS A 27 -1.33 -10.54 -12.71
N PHE A 28 -1.60 -9.45 -12.02
CA PHE A 28 -0.63 -8.59 -11.38
C PHE A 28 -1.31 -7.82 -10.23
N ASP A 29 -0.48 -7.32 -9.33
CA ASP A 29 -0.91 -6.55 -8.17
C ASP A 29 -0.48 -5.09 -8.33
N ILE A 30 -1.30 -4.18 -7.82
CA ILE A 30 -1.00 -2.76 -7.69
C ILE A 30 -1.10 -2.41 -6.22
N CYS A 31 -0.08 -1.77 -5.66
CA CYS A 31 -0.15 -1.22 -4.30
C CYS A 31 0.18 0.27 -4.30
N ALA A 32 -0.75 1.07 -3.81
CA ALA A 32 -0.63 2.51 -3.72
C ALA A 32 -0.15 2.94 -2.33
N VAL A 33 0.86 3.79 -2.25
CA VAL A 33 1.50 4.25 -1.01
C VAL A 33 1.35 5.77 -0.89
N HIS A 34 0.59 6.22 0.10
CA HIS A 34 0.32 7.65 0.28
C HIS A 34 1.55 8.43 0.79
N GLY A 35 1.43 9.76 0.80
CA GLY A 35 2.47 10.66 1.29
C GLY A 35 2.15 11.25 2.65
N GLN A 36 3.04 12.14 3.11
CA GLN A 36 2.91 12.89 4.36
C GLN A 36 1.59 13.66 4.47
N GLY A 37 0.96 13.61 5.64
CA GLY A 37 -0.27 14.34 5.94
C GLY A 37 -1.51 13.80 5.23
N GLY A 38 -1.39 12.67 4.52
CA GLY A 38 -2.50 11.94 3.91
C GLY A 38 -2.75 10.61 4.61
N ASN A 39 -3.74 9.88 4.10
CA ASN A 39 -4.03 8.49 4.50
C ASN A 39 -4.27 7.60 3.26
N ALA A 40 -4.46 6.31 3.51
CA ALA A 40 -4.58 5.28 2.47
C ALA A 40 -5.80 5.47 1.54
N MET A 41 -6.81 6.25 1.93
CA MET A 41 -8.05 6.42 1.17
C MET A 41 -8.14 7.82 0.55
N ASP A 42 -8.01 8.86 1.38
CA ASP A 42 -8.24 10.25 0.98
C ASP A 42 -7.21 10.75 -0.04
N THR A 43 -5.96 10.27 0.04
CA THR A 43 -4.90 10.63 -0.92
C THR A 43 -5.27 10.32 -2.37
N TRP A 44 -6.13 9.33 -2.58
CA TRP A 44 -6.51 8.85 -3.91
C TRP A 44 -7.95 9.20 -4.28
N THR A 45 -8.63 9.98 -3.43
CA THR A 45 -10.04 10.34 -3.57
C THR A 45 -10.17 11.81 -3.98
N ALA A 46 -10.89 12.06 -5.07
CA ALA A 46 -11.20 13.40 -5.51
C ALA A 46 -12.29 14.05 -4.64
N ASP A 47 -12.43 15.37 -4.71
CA ASP A 47 -13.42 16.14 -3.93
C ASP A 47 -14.88 15.68 -4.12
N ASN A 48 -15.17 15.03 -5.25
CA ASN A 48 -16.49 14.45 -5.55
C ASN A 48 -16.70 13.05 -4.89
N GLY A 49 -15.75 12.57 -4.09
CA GLY A 49 -15.79 11.27 -3.41
C GLY A 49 -15.33 10.09 -4.27
N GLN A 50 -14.93 10.32 -5.53
CA GLN A 50 -14.47 9.27 -6.42
C GLN A 50 -13.00 8.93 -6.15
N MET A 51 -12.73 7.68 -5.79
CA MET A 51 -11.39 7.16 -5.58
C MET A 51 -10.92 6.44 -6.83
N TRP A 52 -10.00 7.03 -7.59
CA TRP A 52 -9.67 6.52 -8.93
C TRP A 52 -9.13 5.07 -8.91
N LEU A 53 -8.41 4.67 -7.86
CA LEU A 53 -7.91 3.30 -7.68
C LEU A 53 -9.04 2.26 -7.56
N ARG A 54 -10.13 2.63 -6.90
CA ARG A 54 -11.28 1.74 -6.63
C ARG A 54 -12.36 1.86 -7.70
N ASP A 55 -12.65 3.07 -8.15
CA ASP A 55 -13.86 3.39 -8.92
C ASP A 55 -13.61 3.52 -10.42
N LEU A 56 -12.36 3.78 -10.84
CA LEU A 56 -12.03 4.06 -12.25
C LEU A 56 -11.04 3.04 -12.82
N LEU A 57 -10.02 2.67 -12.05
CA LEU A 57 -8.97 1.78 -12.52
C LEU A 57 -9.48 0.38 -12.87
N PRO A 58 -10.38 -0.26 -12.08
CA PRO A 58 -10.94 -1.57 -12.44
C PRO A 58 -11.76 -1.58 -13.74
N GLU A 59 -12.39 -0.47 -14.09
CA GLU A 59 -13.21 -0.33 -15.31
C GLU A 59 -12.38 -0.33 -16.58
N HIS A 60 -11.08 -0.07 -16.48
CA HIS A 60 -10.20 -0.07 -17.63
C HIS A 60 -9.76 -1.50 -17.99
N GLU A 61 -9.93 -1.89 -19.26
CA GLU A 61 -9.68 -3.25 -19.78
C GLU A 61 -8.32 -3.86 -19.41
N LYS A 62 -7.27 -3.04 -19.32
CA LYS A 62 -5.92 -3.48 -18.93
C LYS A 62 -5.77 -3.83 -17.45
N PHE A 63 -6.68 -3.37 -16.59
CA PHE A 63 -6.57 -3.44 -15.14
C PHE A 63 -7.70 -4.24 -14.48
N LYS A 64 -8.74 -4.63 -15.22
CA LYS A 64 -9.84 -5.49 -14.72
C LYS A 64 -9.36 -6.84 -14.14
N ASN A 65 -8.23 -7.35 -14.62
CA ASN A 65 -7.61 -8.59 -14.11
C ASN A 65 -6.40 -8.25 -13.23
N SER A 66 -6.57 -7.33 -12.28
CA SER A 66 -5.56 -6.99 -11.29
C SER A 66 -6.16 -7.04 -9.89
N ARG A 67 -5.28 -7.10 -8.89
CA ARG A 67 -5.63 -6.79 -7.51
C ARG A 67 -5.06 -5.42 -7.17
N ILE A 68 -5.91 -4.53 -6.69
CA ILE A 68 -5.57 -3.15 -6.40
C ILE A 68 -5.65 -2.94 -4.90
N MET A 69 -4.56 -2.44 -4.33
CA MET A 69 -4.37 -2.26 -2.90
C MET A 69 -3.93 -0.83 -2.62
N THR A 70 -4.18 -0.39 -1.40
CA THR A 70 -3.59 0.81 -0.82
C THR A 70 -2.93 0.43 0.51
N PHE A 71 -1.79 1.06 0.81
CA PHE A 71 -1.06 0.87 2.05
C PHE A 71 -1.12 2.15 2.87
N GLY A 72 -1.64 2.03 4.10
CA GLY A 72 -1.64 3.09 5.08
C GLY A 72 -0.53 2.95 6.11
N TYR A 73 0.04 4.08 6.49
CA TYR A 73 0.98 4.20 7.59
C TYR A 73 0.82 5.57 8.26
N ASP A 74 1.25 5.70 9.50
CA ASP A 74 1.26 7.02 10.15
C ASP A 74 2.26 7.91 9.43
N SER A 75 1.75 8.87 8.65
CA SER A 75 2.57 9.75 7.83
C SER A 75 2.77 11.12 8.46
N ASP A 76 2.35 11.32 9.71
CA ASP A 76 2.57 12.56 10.43
C ASP A 76 4.02 12.65 10.93
N VAL A 77 4.85 13.39 10.17
CA VAL A 77 6.29 13.56 10.46
C VAL A 77 6.55 14.71 11.43
N THR A 78 5.68 14.91 12.42
CA THR A 78 5.84 16.00 13.41
C THR A 78 7.04 15.78 14.34
N ASP A 79 7.56 14.55 14.46
CA ASP A 79 8.75 14.23 15.25
C ASP A 79 10.02 14.04 14.40
N ARG A 80 11.17 14.41 14.97
CA ARG A 80 12.47 14.57 14.26
C ARG A 80 13.17 13.26 13.89
N SER A 81 12.54 12.10 14.09
CA SER A 81 13.07 10.75 13.82
C SER A 81 12.65 10.18 12.46
N THR A 82 12.42 11.02 11.46
CA THR A 82 11.88 10.66 10.12
C THR A 82 12.59 9.48 9.44
N VAL A 83 13.89 9.28 9.65
CA VAL A 83 14.64 8.18 9.02
C VAL A 83 14.28 6.82 9.64
N MET A 84 14.13 6.73 10.96
CA MET A 84 13.77 5.49 11.65
C MET A 84 12.32 5.11 11.35
N GLU A 85 11.43 6.12 11.35
CA GLU A 85 10.04 5.99 10.89
C GLU A 85 9.96 5.43 9.46
N LEU A 86 10.75 5.97 8.53
CA LEU A 86 10.80 5.52 7.15
C LEU A 86 11.20 4.04 7.00
N GLU A 87 12.15 3.58 7.80
CA GLU A 87 12.58 2.18 7.82
C GLU A 87 11.47 1.28 8.36
N ASN A 88 10.84 1.67 9.47
CA ASN A 88 9.71 0.94 10.04
C ASN A 88 8.52 0.84 9.07
N TRP A 89 8.19 1.92 8.35
CA TRP A 89 7.11 1.91 7.35
C TRP A 89 7.45 1.02 6.16
N ALA A 90 8.71 1.02 5.71
CA ALA A 90 9.15 0.15 4.63
C ALA A 90 9.10 -1.34 5.04
N GLU A 91 9.58 -1.68 6.22
CA GLU A 91 9.50 -3.04 6.77
C GLU A 91 8.03 -3.49 6.93
N THR A 92 7.17 -2.59 7.40
CA THR A 92 5.74 -2.87 7.55
C THR A 92 5.07 -3.07 6.18
N LEU A 93 5.39 -2.25 5.18
CA LEU A 93 4.89 -2.44 3.82
C LEU A 93 5.34 -3.79 3.25
N LEU A 94 6.63 -4.14 3.40
CA LEU A 94 7.16 -5.43 2.93
C LEU A 94 6.46 -6.61 3.62
N ARG A 95 6.31 -6.54 4.95
CA ARG A 95 5.62 -7.58 5.74
C ARG A 95 4.17 -7.71 5.30
N SER A 96 3.42 -6.62 5.19
CA SER A 96 2.02 -6.67 4.76
C SER A 96 1.86 -7.19 3.33
N LEU A 97 2.79 -6.86 2.42
CA LEU A 97 2.79 -7.43 1.06
C LEU A 97 3.00 -8.96 1.09
N ASN A 98 3.87 -9.46 1.96
CA ASN A 98 4.10 -10.89 2.14
C ASN A 98 2.91 -11.60 2.79
N GLU A 99 2.20 -10.92 3.68
CA GLU A 99 0.99 -11.42 4.36
C GLU A 99 -0.21 -11.49 3.44
N VAL A 100 -0.35 -10.56 2.48
CA VAL A 100 -1.48 -10.56 1.54
C VAL A 100 -1.22 -11.46 0.32
N ARG A 101 0.05 -11.66 -0.08
CA ARG A 101 0.44 -12.52 -1.21
C ARG A 101 0.90 -13.88 -0.72
N THR A 102 -0.05 -14.69 -0.25
CA THR A 102 0.26 -15.98 0.39
C THR A 102 0.38 -17.13 -0.61
N GLY A 103 -0.41 -17.11 -1.68
CA GLY A 103 -0.46 -18.15 -2.69
C GLY A 103 0.79 -18.21 -3.57
N GLY A 104 1.13 -19.39 -4.09
CA GLY A 104 2.29 -19.58 -4.98
C GLY A 104 2.24 -18.69 -6.23
N GLU A 105 1.07 -18.58 -6.86
CA GLU A 105 0.87 -17.64 -7.97
C GLU A 105 0.93 -16.19 -7.52
N GLU A 106 0.34 -15.85 -6.37
CA GLU A 106 0.32 -14.48 -5.87
C GLU A 106 1.72 -13.95 -5.61
N LYS A 107 2.61 -14.80 -5.09
CA LYS A 107 4.01 -14.44 -4.84
C LYS A 107 4.76 -14.11 -6.11
N THR A 108 4.45 -14.75 -7.23
CA THR A 108 5.14 -14.58 -8.52
C THR A 108 4.50 -13.54 -9.45
N ARG A 109 3.25 -13.12 -9.18
CA ARG A 109 2.59 -12.05 -9.96
C ARG A 109 3.41 -10.76 -9.94
N PRO A 110 3.58 -10.04 -11.07
CA PRO A 110 4.19 -8.73 -11.05
C PRO A 110 3.52 -7.78 -10.04
N LEU A 111 4.30 -6.98 -9.32
CA LEU A 111 3.82 -5.96 -8.38
C LEU A 111 4.18 -4.57 -8.90
N LEU A 112 3.17 -3.74 -9.14
CA LEU A 112 3.30 -2.32 -9.48
C LEU A 112 3.11 -1.46 -8.22
N LEU A 113 4.11 -0.67 -7.87
CA LEU A 113 4.02 0.30 -6.77
C LEU A 113 3.70 1.68 -7.32
N VAL A 114 2.60 2.27 -6.85
CA VAL A 114 2.23 3.66 -7.11
C VAL A 114 2.48 4.44 -5.83
N SER A 115 3.16 5.58 -5.91
CA SER A 115 3.48 6.35 -4.71
C SER A 115 3.29 7.84 -4.90
N HIS A 116 2.93 8.51 -3.81
CA HIS A 116 2.81 9.97 -3.77
C HIS A 116 3.78 10.56 -2.73
N SER A 117 4.55 11.57 -3.14
CA SER A 117 5.43 12.34 -2.26
C SER A 117 6.33 11.44 -1.36
N LEU A 118 6.24 11.57 -0.02
CA LEU A 118 6.97 10.75 0.97
C LEU A 118 6.84 9.24 0.75
N GLY A 119 5.68 8.77 0.26
CA GLY A 119 5.47 7.35 -0.06
C GLY A 119 6.47 6.81 -1.08
N GLY A 120 7.04 7.67 -1.94
CA GLY A 120 8.10 7.28 -2.86
C GLY A 120 9.41 6.90 -2.17
N LEU A 121 9.72 7.53 -1.01
CA LEU A 121 10.87 7.16 -0.20
C LEU A 121 10.64 5.82 0.51
N VAL A 122 9.41 5.55 0.96
CA VAL A 122 9.01 4.25 1.54
C VAL A 122 9.18 3.15 0.50
N VAL A 123 8.61 3.34 -0.70
CA VAL A 123 8.74 2.40 -1.83
C VAL A 123 10.20 2.16 -2.21
N ARG A 124 11.02 3.23 -2.24
CA ARG A 124 12.46 3.11 -2.52
C ARG A 124 13.15 2.24 -1.46
N LYS A 125 12.87 2.45 -0.17
CA LYS A 125 13.44 1.63 0.92
C LYS A 125 13.04 0.17 0.80
N VAL A 126 11.78 -0.13 0.48
CA VAL A 126 11.33 -1.51 0.22
C VAL A 126 12.11 -2.15 -0.93
N TYR A 127 12.32 -1.42 -2.03
CA TYR A 127 13.11 -1.92 -3.16
C TYR A 127 14.54 -2.29 -2.74
N PHE A 128 15.21 -1.46 -1.94
CA PHE A 128 16.54 -1.78 -1.44
C PHE A 128 16.54 -2.92 -0.42
N ALA A 129 15.59 -2.95 0.51
CA ALA A 129 15.47 -4.01 1.51
C ALA A 129 15.32 -5.38 0.83
N ARG A 130 14.41 -5.48 -0.15
CA ARG A 130 14.27 -6.69 -0.98
C ARG A 130 15.58 -7.06 -1.66
N ASN A 131 16.22 -6.15 -2.39
CA ASN A 131 17.43 -6.49 -3.14
C ASN A 131 18.65 -6.79 -2.25
N ASN A 132 18.67 -6.24 -1.02
CA ASN A 132 19.68 -6.56 -0.03
C ASN A 132 19.43 -7.92 0.63
N GLU A 133 18.18 -8.35 0.82
CA GLU A 133 17.85 -9.73 1.20
C GLU A 133 18.32 -10.73 0.12
N TYR A 134 18.18 -10.39 -1.18
CA TYR A 134 18.68 -11.22 -2.28
C TYR A 134 20.22 -11.36 -2.30
N SER A 135 20.97 -10.43 -1.69
CA SER A 135 22.44 -10.53 -1.60
C SER A 135 22.92 -11.31 -0.37
N VAL A 136 22.03 -11.67 0.55
CA VAL A 136 22.34 -12.47 1.75
C VAL A 136 21.72 -13.86 1.67
N THR A 137 20.63 -14.06 0.92
CA THR A 137 19.99 -15.37 0.78
C THR A 137 19.63 -15.65 -0.68
N HIS A 138 20.22 -16.70 -1.24
CA HIS A 138 19.74 -17.35 -2.47
C HIS A 138 18.33 -17.93 -2.22
N ALA A 139 17.30 -17.31 -2.76
CA ALA A 139 16.05 -17.95 -3.20
C ALA A 139 15.20 -16.93 -3.95
N ASP A 140 14.90 -17.24 -5.21
CA ASP A 140 14.07 -16.45 -6.10
C ASP A 140 12.62 -16.32 -5.58
N PHE A 141 12.10 -15.10 -5.62
CA PHE A 141 10.69 -14.81 -5.90
C PHE A 141 10.56 -14.25 -7.33
#